data_AF-L1IIW3-F1
#
_entry.id   AF-L1IIW3-F1
#
_cell.length_a   1.000
_cell.length_b   1.000
_cell.length_c   1.000
_cell.angle_alpha   90.00
_cell.angle_beta   90.00
_cell.angle_gamma   90.00
#
_symmetry.space_group_name_H-M   'P 1'
#
loop_
_entity.id
_entity.type
_entity.pdbx_description
1 polymer ?
#
loop_
_entity_poly.entity_id
_entity_poly.type
_entity_poly.pdbx_seq_one_letter_code
_entity_poly.pdbx_strand_id
1 'polypeptide(L)'
;MPSPEHRPEVRAMAIELTPYQSIMIHGWSRPSSVLAWKHVVASEALTWQFLRSLGLSPEKLKTLQPSPEEWVRHGNVQLPMVTDMLCFPVHPILHLRADISELWQLKLPSHLLEAMGVTYAQLVDIGMTKQIMARWSFSLHRWRSLGFTEDDLQGWSERDCVQVFHLSLQQTQAELRKPIK
;
A
#
# COMPACT_ATOMS: atom_id res chain seq x y z
N MET A 1 36.04 0.47 20.11
CA MET A 1 35.13 1.64 20.00
C MET A 1 34.37 1.50 18.69
N PRO A 2 33.04 1.35 18.71
CA PRO A 2 32.26 1.20 17.48
C PRO A 2 32.20 2.55 16.73
N SER A 3 32.44 2.51 15.42
CA SER A 3 32.39 3.67 14.52
C SER A 3 31.01 4.33 14.56
N PRO A 4 30.92 5.67 14.49
CA PRO A 4 29.65 6.36 14.36
C PRO A 4 29.08 6.05 12.96
N GLU A 5 28.03 5.24 12.94
CA GLU A 5 27.23 4.97 11.76
C GLU A 5 26.85 6.30 11.10
N HIS A 6 27.23 6.45 9.83
CA HIS A 6 26.73 7.52 8.96
C HIS A 6 25.21 7.37 8.84
N ARG A 7 24.45 8.02 9.73
CA ARG A 7 23.04 8.27 9.47
C ARG A 7 22.97 9.24 8.30
N PRO A 8 22.36 8.86 7.16
CA PRO A 8 22.16 9.80 6.08
C PRO A 8 21.43 11.04 6.63
N GLU A 9 21.98 12.23 6.40
CA GLU A 9 21.31 13.49 6.69
C GLU A 9 20.03 13.53 5.88
N VAL A 10 18.93 13.14 6.51
CA VAL A 10 17.59 13.38 5.98
C VAL A 10 17.45 14.89 5.94
N ARG A 11 17.58 15.48 4.74
CA ARG A 11 17.26 16.90 4.51
C ARG A 11 15.96 17.19 5.25
N ALA A 12 15.98 18.15 6.16
CA ALA A 12 14.81 18.48 6.97
C ALA A 12 13.68 18.94 6.02
N MET A 13 12.75 18.03 5.74
CA MET A 13 11.60 18.29 4.89
C MET A 13 10.51 18.94 5.73
N ALA A 14 9.96 20.03 5.21
CA ALA A 14 8.99 20.85 5.91
C ALA A 14 7.97 21.42 4.92
N ILE A 15 6.75 21.64 5.39
CA ILE A 15 5.63 22.17 4.61
C ILE A 15 5.03 23.39 5.30
N GLU A 16 4.58 24.36 4.51
CA GLU A 16 3.87 25.52 5.02
C GLU A 16 2.45 25.15 5.47
N LEU A 17 1.99 25.75 6.56
CA LEU A 17 0.66 25.57 7.12
C LEU A 17 -0.15 26.86 6.96
N THR A 18 -1.46 26.70 6.76
CA THR A 18 -2.38 27.84 6.94
C THR A 18 -2.44 28.24 8.41
N PRO A 19 -2.88 29.48 8.75
CA PRO A 19 -3.04 29.89 10.14
C PRO A 19 -3.92 28.94 10.96
N TYR A 20 -5.01 28.44 10.36
CA TYR A 20 -5.88 27.44 10.99
C TYR A 20 -5.14 26.13 11.29
N GLN A 21 -4.43 25.57 10.31
CA GLN A 21 -3.65 24.34 10.49
C GLN A 21 -2.55 24.51 11.55
N SER A 22 -1.86 25.65 11.56
CA SER A 22 -0.83 25.98 12.56
C SER A 22 -1.41 25.93 13.98
N ILE A 23 -2.57 26.54 14.21
CA ILE A 23 -3.21 26.54 15.53
C ILE A 23 -3.63 25.13 15.93
N MET A 24 -4.19 24.34 14.99
CA MET A 24 -4.63 22.97 15.27
C MET A 24 -3.47 22.02 15.58
N ILE A 25 -2.29 22.22 14.97
CA ILE A 25 -1.12 21.35 15.13
C ILE A 25 -0.25 21.78 16.31
N HIS A 26 0.04 23.07 16.45
CA HIS A 26 1.01 23.60 17.42
C HIS A 26 0.36 24.27 18.64
N GLY A 27 -0.96 24.43 18.62
CA GLY A 27 -1.70 25.20 19.62
C GLY A 27 -1.54 26.71 19.45
N TRP A 28 -2.26 27.45 20.29
CA TRP A 28 -2.31 28.92 20.23
C TRP A 28 -1.10 29.59 20.91
N SER A 29 -0.43 28.91 21.83
CA SER A 29 0.65 29.49 22.64
C SER A 29 1.95 29.68 21.86
N ARG A 30 2.20 28.85 20.83
CA ARG A 30 3.40 28.89 19.98
C ARG A 30 3.08 28.44 18.55
N PRO A 31 2.23 29.18 17.80
CA PRO A 31 1.92 28.81 16.43
C PRO A 31 3.19 28.83 15.57
N SER A 32 3.32 27.83 14.70
CA SER A 32 4.38 27.73 13.69
C SER A 32 3.73 27.61 12.33
N SER A 33 4.11 28.48 11.40
CA SER A 33 3.67 28.43 10.00
C SER A 33 4.23 27.23 9.23
N VAL A 34 5.07 26.41 9.87
CA VAL A 34 5.75 25.29 9.24
C VAL A 34 5.54 24.01 10.06
N LEU A 35 5.20 22.93 9.37
CA LEU A 35 5.25 21.56 9.88
C LEU A 35 6.50 20.87 9.31
N ALA A 36 7.36 20.36 10.19
CA ALA A 36 8.52 19.54 9.83
C ALA A 36 8.32 18.12 10.37
N TRP A 37 8.98 17.12 9.76
CA TRP A 37 8.81 15.71 10.15
C TRP A 37 9.08 15.46 11.65
N LYS A 38 10.07 16.14 12.23
CA LYS A 38 10.39 16.04 13.66
C LYS A 38 9.20 16.34 14.58
N HIS A 39 8.24 17.17 14.16
CA HIS A 39 7.05 17.46 14.95
C HIS A 39 6.08 16.27 14.96
N VAL A 40 5.94 15.57 13.82
CA VAL A 40 5.13 14.34 13.71
C VAL A 40 5.74 13.26 14.60
N VAL A 41 7.06 13.06 14.54
CA VAL A 41 7.76 12.09 15.39
C VAL A 41 7.64 12.42 16.88
N ALA A 42 7.60 13.71 17.24
CA ALA A 42 7.52 14.16 18.63
C ALA A 42 6.10 14.13 19.23
N SER A 43 5.06 13.85 18.43
CA SER A 43 3.66 13.93 18.86
C SER A 43 2.82 12.80 18.31
N GLU A 44 2.37 11.90 19.19
CA GLU A 44 1.47 10.79 18.83
C GLU A 44 0.10 11.26 18.30
N ALA A 45 -0.29 12.50 18.59
CA ALA A 45 -1.54 13.08 18.09
C ALA A 45 -1.50 13.40 16.59
N LEU A 46 -0.31 13.59 16.01
CA LEU A 46 -0.13 13.98 14.61
C LEU A 46 -0.13 12.77 13.68
N THR A 47 -1.22 12.01 13.72
CA THR A 47 -1.42 10.85 12.84
C THR A 47 -1.72 11.27 11.39
N TRP A 48 -1.58 10.33 10.45
CA TRP A 48 -1.99 10.50 9.05
C TRP A 48 -3.42 11.03 8.95
N GLN A 49 -4.36 10.34 9.62
CA GLN A 49 -5.78 10.69 9.58
C GLN A 49 -6.05 12.09 10.14
N PHE A 50 -5.38 12.49 11.22
CA PHE A 50 -5.52 13.84 11.77
C PHE A 50 -5.01 14.90 10.79
N LEU A 51 -3.83 14.71 10.21
CA LEU A 51 -3.28 15.65 9.23
C LEU A 51 -4.16 15.75 7.97
N ARG A 52 -4.74 14.63 7.53
CA ARG A 52 -5.72 14.59 6.43
C ARG A 52 -7.02 15.33 6.79
N SER A 53 -7.52 15.22 8.02
CA SER A 53 -8.73 15.92 8.45
C SER A 53 -8.56 17.45 8.52
N LEU A 54 -7.31 17.93 8.65
CA LEU A 54 -6.95 19.34 8.53
C LEU A 54 -6.79 19.83 7.06
N GLY A 55 -7.07 18.97 6.08
CA GLY A 55 -7.03 19.31 4.66
C GLY A 55 -5.63 19.28 4.03
N LEU A 56 -4.62 18.68 4.68
CA LEU A 56 -3.32 18.46 4.04
C LEU A 56 -3.44 17.32 3.03
N SER A 57 -3.13 17.58 1.76
CA SER A 57 -3.22 16.55 0.71
C SER A 57 -2.14 15.46 0.85
N PRO A 58 -2.35 14.24 0.32
CA PRO A 58 -1.35 13.19 0.36
C PRO A 58 -0.02 13.64 -0.28
N GLU A 59 -0.05 14.38 -1.39
CA GLU A 59 1.14 14.88 -2.09
C GLU A 59 1.93 15.86 -1.22
N LYS A 60 1.24 16.69 -0.44
CA LYS A 60 1.86 17.61 0.51
C LYS A 60 2.50 16.83 1.66
N LEU A 61 1.84 15.78 2.15
CA LEU A 61 2.39 14.89 3.18
C LEU A 61 3.57 14.05 2.67
N LYS A 62 3.57 13.65 1.39
CA LYS A 62 4.74 13.05 0.71
C LYS A 62 5.93 13.99 0.72
N THR A 63 5.68 15.28 0.49
CA THR A 63 6.73 16.31 0.54
C THR A 63 7.29 16.47 1.95
N LEU A 64 6.47 16.26 2.99
CA LEU A 64 6.92 16.29 4.39
C LEU A 64 7.78 15.06 4.74
N GLN A 65 7.41 13.89 4.24
CA GLN A 65 8.15 12.64 4.42
C GLN A 65 7.82 11.68 3.25
N PRO A 66 8.77 11.37 2.37
CA PRO A 66 8.52 10.53 1.20
C PRO A 66 8.54 9.02 1.49
N SER A 67 9.07 8.57 2.63
CA SER A 67 9.11 7.15 2.99
C SER A 67 7.76 6.67 3.53
N PRO A 68 7.09 5.69 2.88
CA PRO A 68 5.88 5.09 3.42
C PRO A 68 6.13 4.35 4.74
N GLU A 69 7.31 3.77 4.94
CA GLU A 69 7.67 3.06 6.16
C GLU A 69 7.74 3.98 7.38
N GLU A 70 8.25 5.19 7.21
CA GLU A 70 8.26 6.22 8.26
C GLU A 70 6.83 6.64 8.64
N TRP A 71 5.93 6.76 7.66
CA TRP A 71 4.52 7.03 7.91
C TRP A 71 3.81 5.89 8.62
N VAL A 72 4.12 4.63 8.28
CA VAL A 72 3.60 3.47 9.02
C VAL A 72 4.11 3.48 10.47
N ARG A 73 5.38 3.80 10.69
CA ARG A 73 5.99 3.79 12.03
C ARG A 73 5.51 4.92 12.93
N HIS A 74 5.41 6.14 12.41
CA HIS A 74 5.18 7.35 13.22
C HIS A 74 3.82 8.01 12.96
N GLY A 75 3.24 7.79 11.78
CA GLY A 75 1.97 8.40 11.38
C GLY A 75 0.73 7.58 11.74
N ASN A 76 0.88 6.43 12.42
CA ASN A 76 -0.22 5.52 12.73
C ASN A 76 -1.09 5.19 11.49
N VAL A 77 -0.44 4.93 10.36
CA VAL A 77 -1.13 4.53 9.12
C VAL A 77 -1.74 3.14 9.32
N GLN A 78 -3.01 3.02 8.95
CA GLN A 78 -3.75 1.76 9.05
C GLN A 78 -4.18 1.27 7.67
N LEU A 79 -4.54 0.00 7.58
CA LEU A 79 -4.89 -0.66 6.35
C LEU A 79 -6.02 0.02 5.54
N PRO A 80 -7.10 0.56 6.15
CA PRO A 80 -8.12 1.30 5.40
C PRO A 80 -7.62 2.59 4.74
N MET A 81 -6.45 3.11 5.14
CA MET A 81 -5.90 4.38 4.66
C MET A 81 -5.02 4.20 3.42
N VAL A 82 -4.63 2.97 3.06
CA VAL A 82 -3.64 2.72 1.98
C VAL A 82 -4.09 3.25 0.62
N THR A 83 -5.40 3.32 0.36
CA THR A 83 -5.98 3.86 -0.88
C THR A 83 -5.85 5.37 -1.01
N ASP A 84 -5.66 6.09 0.11
CA ASP A 84 -5.40 7.54 0.13
C ASP A 84 -3.90 7.84 -0.07
N MET A 85 -3.03 6.82 0.07
CA MET A 85 -1.57 6.95 0.02
C MET A 85 -0.97 6.55 -1.34
N LEU A 86 -1.77 6.47 -2.40
CA LEU A 86 -1.30 6.00 -3.72
C LEU A 86 -0.20 6.85 -4.35
N CYS A 87 -0.04 8.13 -3.96
CA CYS A 87 1.05 8.96 -4.45
C CYS A 87 2.43 8.55 -3.88
N PHE A 88 2.48 7.73 -2.83
CA PHE A 88 3.66 7.03 -2.31
C PHE A 88 3.20 5.75 -1.61
N PRO A 89 2.94 4.69 -2.39
CA PRO A 89 2.10 3.59 -1.96
C PRO A 89 2.65 2.87 -0.73
N VAL A 90 1.80 2.71 0.29
CA VAL A 90 2.06 1.83 1.43
C VAL A 90 1.73 0.40 1.02
N HIS A 91 2.72 -0.47 1.02
CA HIS A 91 2.52 -1.88 0.70
C HIS A 91 1.77 -2.57 1.85
N PRO A 92 0.54 -3.10 1.64
CA PRO A 92 -0.28 -3.61 2.74
C PRO A 92 0.31 -4.87 3.40
N ILE A 93 0.94 -5.76 2.61
CA ILE A 93 1.57 -6.98 3.15
C ILE A 93 2.91 -6.65 3.85
N LEU A 94 3.85 -6.00 3.15
CA LEU A 94 5.19 -5.77 3.69
C LEU A 94 5.23 -4.74 4.82
N HIS A 95 4.48 -3.64 4.71
CA HIS A 95 4.54 -2.56 5.70
C HIS A 95 3.54 -2.74 6.83
N LEU A 96 2.30 -3.17 6.51
CA LEU A 96 1.22 -3.29 7.49
C LEU A 96 0.98 -4.73 7.96
N ARG A 97 1.69 -5.72 7.39
CA ARG A 97 1.54 -7.15 7.74
C ARG A 97 0.12 -7.66 7.58
N ALA A 98 -0.61 -7.13 6.60
CA ALA A 98 -1.99 -7.53 6.34
C ALA A 98 -2.07 -8.99 5.92
N ASP A 99 -3.02 -9.73 6.50
CA ASP A 99 -3.35 -11.08 6.07
C ASP A 99 -4.35 -11.10 4.90
N ILE A 100 -4.65 -12.30 4.38
CA ILE A 100 -5.54 -12.43 3.23
C ILE A 100 -7.00 -12.05 3.54
N SER A 101 -7.46 -12.25 4.78
CA SER A 101 -8.80 -11.89 5.24
C SER A 101 -8.96 -10.37 5.33
N GLU A 102 -7.94 -9.69 5.84
CA GLU A 102 -7.89 -8.23 5.92
C GLU A 102 -7.88 -7.60 4.52
N LEU A 103 -7.03 -8.08 3.61
CA LEU A 103 -7.04 -7.63 2.22
C LEU A 103 -8.37 -7.87 1.51
N TRP A 104 -9.01 -9.01 1.80
CA TRP A 104 -10.34 -9.32 1.27
C TRP A 104 -11.40 -8.31 1.74
N GLN A 105 -11.38 -7.94 3.03
CA GLN A 105 -12.33 -7.01 3.62
C GLN A 105 -12.25 -5.60 3.02
N LEU A 106 -11.05 -5.16 2.61
CA LEU A 106 -10.86 -3.88 1.93
C LEU A 106 -11.52 -3.83 0.54
N LYS A 107 -11.84 -4.98 -0.06
CA LYS A 107 -12.43 -5.10 -1.40
C LYS A 107 -11.67 -4.32 -2.47
N LEU A 108 -10.34 -4.33 -2.39
CA LEU A 108 -9.50 -3.59 -3.32
C LEU A 108 -9.59 -4.19 -4.73
N PRO A 109 -9.73 -3.36 -5.77
CA PRO A 109 -9.59 -3.83 -7.14
C PRO A 109 -8.13 -4.14 -7.47
N SER A 110 -7.90 -5.11 -8.36
CA SER A 110 -6.57 -5.54 -8.82
C SER A 110 -5.61 -4.39 -9.18
N HIS A 111 -6.08 -3.35 -9.90
CA HIS A 111 -5.21 -2.23 -10.30
C HIS A 111 -4.67 -1.42 -9.11
N LEU A 112 -5.39 -1.38 -7.97
CA LEU A 112 -4.88 -0.74 -6.76
C LEU A 112 -3.87 -1.62 -6.03
N LEU A 113 -4.08 -2.94 -6.02
CA LEU A 113 -3.08 -3.88 -5.49
C LEU A 113 -1.77 -3.76 -6.29
N GLU A 114 -1.88 -3.71 -7.61
CA GLU A 114 -0.76 -3.50 -8.53
C GLU A 114 -0.07 -2.14 -8.31
N ALA A 115 -0.85 -1.06 -8.20
CA ALA A 115 -0.31 0.27 -7.90
C ALA A 115 0.42 0.34 -6.55
N MET A 116 0.06 -0.54 -5.61
CA MET A 116 0.75 -0.69 -4.32
C MET A 116 1.92 -1.68 -4.34
N GLY A 117 2.22 -2.27 -5.50
CA GLY A 117 3.31 -3.24 -5.67
C GLY A 117 3.01 -4.64 -5.12
N VAL A 118 1.74 -4.96 -4.84
CA VAL A 118 1.35 -6.30 -4.39
C VAL A 118 1.43 -7.28 -5.55
N THR A 119 2.08 -8.41 -5.32
CA THR A 119 2.27 -9.49 -6.30
C THR A 119 1.49 -10.75 -5.94
N TYR A 120 1.26 -11.61 -6.94
CA TYR A 120 0.64 -12.92 -6.77
C TYR A 120 1.41 -13.80 -5.79
N ALA A 121 2.74 -13.85 -5.90
CA ALA A 121 3.60 -14.63 -5.00
C ALA A 121 3.40 -14.21 -3.53
N GLN A 122 3.40 -12.90 -3.24
CA GLN A 122 3.15 -12.41 -1.88
C GLN A 122 1.74 -12.75 -1.39
N LEU A 123 0.73 -12.75 -2.28
CA LEU A 123 -0.62 -13.18 -1.93
C LEU A 123 -0.63 -14.66 -1.54
N VAL A 124 0.09 -15.52 -2.27
CA VAL A 124 0.27 -16.94 -1.93
C VAL A 124 0.95 -17.11 -0.57
N ASP A 125 2.00 -16.33 -0.30
CA ASP A 125 2.74 -16.38 0.97
C ASP A 125 1.85 -16.08 2.20
N ILE A 126 0.82 -15.23 2.03
CA ILE A 126 -0.14 -14.91 3.10
C ILE A 126 -1.42 -15.77 3.05
N GLY A 127 -1.43 -16.84 2.25
CA GLY A 127 -2.50 -17.83 2.24
C GLY A 127 -3.50 -17.73 1.09
N MET A 128 -3.16 -17.10 -0.04
CA MET A 128 -3.98 -17.17 -1.25
C MET A 128 -4.10 -18.62 -1.73
N THR A 129 -5.35 -19.05 -1.93
CA THR A 129 -5.66 -20.37 -2.49
C THR A 129 -6.58 -20.22 -3.70
N LYS A 130 -6.64 -21.24 -4.56
CA LYS A 130 -7.55 -21.29 -5.72
C LYS A 130 -9.01 -21.00 -5.33
N GLN A 131 -9.45 -21.46 -4.17
CA GLN A 131 -10.80 -21.21 -3.65
C GLN A 131 -11.03 -19.73 -3.29
N ILE A 132 -10.02 -19.06 -2.72
CA ILE A 132 -10.07 -17.62 -2.44
C ILE A 132 -10.02 -16.83 -3.75
N MET A 133 -9.16 -17.23 -4.69
CA MET A 133 -9.07 -16.60 -6.01
C MET A 133 -10.42 -16.62 -6.73
N ALA A 134 -11.13 -17.75 -6.70
CA ALA A 134 -12.47 -17.89 -7.27
C ALA A 134 -13.49 -16.96 -6.62
N ARG A 135 -13.36 -16.68 -5.32
CA ARG A 135 -14.24 -15.71 -4.64
C ARG A 135 -13.92 -14.29 -5.08
N TRP A 136 -12.64 -13.94 -5.23
CA TRP A 136 -12.23 -12.58 -5.59
C TRP A 136 -12.68 -12.18 -6.99
N SER A 137 -12.98 -13.16 -7.84
CA SER A 137 -13.59 -12.96 -9.15
C SER A 137 -12.75 -12.03 -10.05
N PHE A 138 -11.43 -12.06 -9.89
CA PHE A 138 -10.51 -11.39 -10.81
C PHE A 138 -10.37 -12.21 -12.09
N SER A 139 -10.41 -11.54 -13.25
CA SER A 139 -10.13 -12.18 -14.52
C SER A 139 -8.67 -12.63 -14.60
N LEU A 140 -8.37 -13.59 -15.48
CA LEU A 140 -6.99 -14.04 -15.72
C LEU A 140 -6.04 -12.87 -16.02
N HIS A 141 -6.48 -11.89 -16.82
CA HIS A 141 -5.69 -10.68 -17.12
C HIS A 141 -5.29 -9.91 -15.86
N ARG A 142 -6.20 -9.78 -14.89
CA ARG A 142 -5.92 -9.08 -13.62
C ARG A 142 -4.96 -9.87 -12.75
N TRP A 143 -5.08 -11.20 -12.73
CA TRP A 143 -4.10 -12.04 -12.05
C TRP A 143 -2.72 -11.94 -12.70
N ARG A 144 -2.66 -11.88 -14.04
CA ARG A 144 -1.41 -11.65 -14.78
C ARG A 144 -0.76 -10.32 -14.45
N SER A 145 -1.52 -9.24 -14.28
CA SER A 145 -0.95 -7.94 -13.90
C SER A 145 -0.36 -7.94 -12.49
N LEU A 146 -0.85 -8.83 -11.61
CA LEU A 146 -0.24 -9.11 -10.31
C LEU A 146 0.95 -10.09 -10.40
N GLY A 147 1.31 -10.58 -11.59
CA GLY A 147 2.43 -11.51 -11.77
C GLY A 147 2.08 -12.99 -11.75
N PHE A 148 0.81 -13.38 -11.95
CA PHE A 148 0.43 -14.78 -12.18
C PHE A 148 0.95 -15.28 -13.53
N THR A 149 1.65 -16.41 -13.52
CA THR A 149 2.38 -16.98 -14.67
C THR A 149 1.87 -18.38 -15.05
N GLU A 150 2.44 -18.97 -16.13
CA GLU A 150 2.15 -20.35 -16.53
C GLU A 150 2.69 -21.37 -15.51
N ASP A 151 3.79 -21.06 -14.81
CA ASP A 151 4.35 -21.95 -13.79
C ASP A 151 3.43 -22.07 -12.58
N ASP A 152 2.68 -21.01 -12.26
CA ASP A 152 1.69 -21.02 -11.18
C ASP A 152 0.48 -21.93 -11.48
N LEU A 153 0.27 -22.32 -12.74
CA LEU A 153 -0.75 -23.30 -13.14
C LEU A 153 -0.32 -24.75 -12.93
N GLN A 154 0.92 -25.02 -12.56
CA GLN A 154 1.37 -26.39 -12.31
C GLN A 154 0.50 -27.05 -11.23
N GLY A 155 -0.07 -28.22 -11.54
CA GLY A 155 -0.99 -28.92 -10.63
C GLY A 155 -2.40 -28.33 -10.54
N TRP A 156 -2.80 -27.42 -11.45
CA TRP A 156 -4.20 -27.02 -11.59
C TRP A 156 -4.99 -28.06 -12.39
N SER A 157 -6.19 -28.35 -11.89
CA SER A 157 -7.15 -29.16 -12.65
C SER A 157 -7.98 -28.30 -13.59
N GLU A 158 -8.59 -28.92 -14.61
CA GLU A 158 -9.55 -28.27 -15.50
C GLU A 158 -10.66 -27.56 -14.70
N ARG A 159 -11.14 -28.21 -13.64
CA ARG A 159 -12.18 -27.66 -12.75
C ARG A 159 -11.71 -26.40 -12.03
N ASP A 160 -10.46 -26.34 -11.58
CA ASP A 160 -9.90 -25.16 -10.91
C ASP A 160 -9.88 -23.96 -11.86
N CYS A 161 -9.40 -24.16 -13.10
CA CYS A 161 -9.34 -23.09 -14.11
C CYS A 161 -10.74 -22.57 -14.45
N VAL A 162 -11.71 -23.46 -14.65
CA VAL A 162 -13.10 -23.07 -14.94
C VAL A 162 -13.72 -22.33 -13.76
N GLN A 163 -13.41 -22.73 -12.53
CA GLN A 163 -13.96 -22.09 -11.34
C GLN A 163 -13.36 -20.70 -11.09
N VAL A 164 -12.06 -20.51 -11.31
CA VAL A 164 -11.37 -19.25 -11.01
C VAL A 164 -11.46 -18.26 -12.18
N PHE A 165 -11.26 -18.75 -13.42
CA PHE A 165 -11.12 -17.89 -14.60
C PHE A 165 -12.27 -18.01 -15.59
N HIS A 166 -13.16 -18.99 -15.41
CA HIS A 166 -14.22 -19.32 -16.38
C HIS A 166 -13.67 -19.71 -17.76
N LEU A 167 -12.48 -20.30 -17.79
CA LEU A 167 -11.78 -20.78 -18.98
C LEU A 167 -11.30 -22.22 -18.78
N SER A 168 -11.15 -22.97 -19.86
CA SER A 168 -10.49 -24.29 -19.79
C SER A 168 -9.01 -24.16 -19.43
N LEU A 169 -8.37 -25.25 -18.99
CA LEU A 169 -6.93 -25.24 -18.70
C LEU A 169 -6.13 -24.87 -19.96
N GLN A 170 -6.49 -25.46 -21.11
CA GLN A 170 -5.84 -25.17 -22.39
C GLN A 170 -6.01 -23.71 -22.81
N GLN A 171 -7.21 -23.13 -22.65
CA GLN A 171 -7.45 -21.73 -22.95
C GLN A 171 -6.64 -20.82 -22.02
N THR A 172 -6.60 -21.13 -20.73
CA THR A 172 -5.86 -20.35 -19.73
C THR A 172 -4.36 -20.33 -20.05
N GLN A 173 -3.77 -21.49 -20.37
CA GLN A 173 -2.38 -21.60 -20.82
C GLN A 173 -2.13 -20.81 -22.11
N ALA A 174 -3.03 -20.94 -23.10
CA ALA A 174 -2.93 -20.22 -24.36
C ALA A 174 -2.98 -18.69 -24.15
N GLU A 175 -3.82 -18.20 -23.24
CA GLU A 175 -3.90 -16.78 -22.89
C GLU A 175 -2.64 -16.31 -22.16
N LEU A 176 -2.06 -17.09 -21.24
CA LEU A 176 -0.85 -16.73 -20.49
C LEU A 176 0.39 -16.59 -21.39
N ARG A 177 0.47 -17.38 -22.46
CA ARG A 177 1.57 -17.30 -23.45
C ARG A 177 1.52 -16.04 -24.32
N LYS A 178 0.36 -15.37 -24.42
CA LYS A 178 0.27 -14.11 -25.17
C LYS A 178 1.03 -13.02 -24.42
N PRO A 179 1.77 -12.14 -25.12
CA PRO A 179 2.42 -11.00 -24.46
C PRO A 179 1.38 -10.11 -23.77
N ILE A 180 1.74 -9.58 -22.60
CA ILE A 180 0.94 -8.56 -21.92
C ILE A 180 1.00 -7.31 -22.81
N LYS A 181 -0.18 -6.82 -23.22
CA LYS A 181 -0.31 -5.61 -24.04
C LYS A 181 -0.33 -4.36 -23.17
#